data_AF-A0A2W7AIN7-F1
#
_entry.id   AF-A0A2W7AIN7-F1
#
_cell.length_a   1.000
_cell.length_b   1.000
_cell.length_c   1.000
_cell.angle_alpha   90.00
_cell.angle_beta   90.00
_cell.angle_gamma   90.00
#
_symmetry.space_group_name_H-M   'P 1'
#
loop_
_entity.id
_entity.type
_entity.pdbx_description
1 polymer ?
#
loop_
_entity_poly.entity_id
_entity_poly.type
_entity_poly.pdbx_seq_one_letter_code
_entity_poly.pdbx_strand_id
1 'polypeptide(L)'
;MAVLEWSLLVGVAGLMGFSLINLVRNLQQERRLREAFYYLLETRSGTITLIQLAATARVDAEPAKLYLETQAKAFSILPEVDGEGTTFYRFPKVQRSLSAVEDDEWA
;
A
#
# COMPACT_ATOMS: atom_id res chain seq x y z
N MET A 1 0.72 19.24 49.64
CA MET A 1 1.33 18.49 48.51
C MET A 1 0.19 17.93 47.66
N ALA A 2 -0.37 18.71 46.74
CA ALA A 2 -1.54 18.25 45.94
C ALA A 2 -1.49 18.70 44.48
N VAL A 3 -0.71 19.73 44.13
CA VAL A 3 -0.68 20.28 42.76
C VAL A 3 0.24 19.49 41.81
N LEU A 4 1.19 18.71 42.37
CA LEU A 4 2.15 17.92 41.59
C LEU A 4 1.53 16.64 40.97
N GLU A 5 0.51 16.06 41.63
CA GLU A 5 -0.11 14.80 41.17
C GLU A 5 -0.99 15.01 39.93
N TRP A 6 -1.71 16.13 39.84
CA TRP A 6 -2.60 16.40 38.72
C TRP A 6 -1.85 16.73 37.43
N SER A 7 -0.66 17.36 37.51
CA SER A 7 0.18 17.61 36.34
C SER A 7 0.71 16.32 35.71
N LEU A 8 0.95 15.28 36.51
CA LEU A 8 1.43 13.99 36.00
C LEU A 8 0.34 13.28 35.18
N LEU A 9 -0.91 13.30 35.67
CA LEU A 9 -2.05 12.71 34.96
C LEU A 9 -2.37 13.44 33.65
N VAL A 10 -2.30 14.78 33.63
CA VAL A 10 -2.51 15.57 32.40
C VAL A 10 -1.37 15.35 31.40
N GLY A 11 -0.12 15.26 31.87
CA GLY A 11 1.03 14.96 31.02
C GLY A 11 0.95 13.57 30.38
N VAL A 12 0.55 12.56 31.16
CA VAL A 12 0.38 11.18 30.67
C VAL A 12 -0.81 11.06 29.71
N ALA A 13 -1.94 11.74 29.99
CA ALA A 13 -3.09 11.77 29.09
C ALA A 13 -2.77 12.47 27.76
N GLY A 14 -1.98 13.57 27.79
CA GLY A 14 -1.49 14.26 26.60
C GLY A 14 -0.55 13.38 25.75
N LEU A 15 0.37 12.66 26.40
CA LEU A 15 1.28 11.72 25.73
C LEU A 15 0.55 10.51 25.14
N MET A 16 -0.44 9.95 25.86
CA MET A 16 -1.31 8.90 25.32
C MET A 16 -2.09 9.42 24.11
N GLY A 17 -2.72 10.60 24.21
CA GLY A 17 -3.48 11.20 23.11
C GLY A 17 -2.63 11.46 21.85
N PHE A 18 -1.43 12.02 22.02
CA PHE A 18 -0.49 12.27 20.92
C PHE A 18 -0.03 10.97 20.23
N SER A 19 0.25 9.93 21.01
CA SER A 19 0.68 8.62 20.48
C SER A 19 -0.42 7.94 19.65
N LEU A 20 -1.69 8.04 20.04
CA LEU A 20 -2.81 7.49 19.25
C LEU A 20 -2.94 8.16 17.88
N ILE A 21 -2.76 9.49 17.80
CA ILE A 21 -2.85 10.23 16.53
C ILE A 21 -1.75 9.78 15.55
N ASN A 22 -0.55 9.50 16.06
CA ASN A 22 0.56 9.05 15.22
C ASN A 22 0.32 7.64 14.65
N LEU A 23 -0.31 6.75 15.42
CA LEU A 23 -0.72 5.42 14.94
C LEU A 23 -1.77 5.50 13.83
N VAL A 24 -2.79 6.34 14.01
CA VAL A 24 -3.88 6.50 13.02
C VAL A 24 -3.36 7.07 11.71
N ARG A 25 -2.42 8.01 11.75
CA ARG A 25 -1.77 8.56 10.54
C ARG A 25 -1.06 7.49 9.73
N ASN A 26 -0.31 6.61 10.37
CA ASN A 26 0.40 5.53 9.68
C ASN A 26 -0.58 4.52 9.04
N LEU A 27 -1.65 4.18 9.75
CA LEU A 27 -2.69 3.30 9.24
C LEU A 27 -3.44 3.89 8.04
N GLN A 28 -3.70 5.21 8.05
CA GLN A 28 -4.34 5.87 6.91
C GLN A 28 -3.44 5.88 5.67
N GLN A 29 -2.13 6.09 5.85
CA GLN A 29 -1.17 6.06 4.75
C GLN A 29 -1.07 4.68 4.10
N GLU A 30 -0.96 3.63 4.93
CA GLU A 30 -0.98 2.23 4.49
C GLU A 30 -2.25 1.88 3.72
N ARG A 31 -3.42 2.34 4.20
CA ARG A 31 -4.70 2.13 3.51
C ARG A 31 -4.72 2.77 2.14
N ARG A 32 -4.27 4.02 2.01
CA ARG A 32 -4.20 4.72 0.71
C ARG A 32 -3.27 4.02 -0.28
N LEU A 33 -2.12 3.56 0.20
CA LEU A 33 -1.17 2.79 -0.62
C LEU A 33 -1.80 1.48 -1.12
N ARG A 34 -2.49 0.76 -0.24
CA ARG A 34 -3.18 -0.48 -0.59
C ARG A 34 -4.29 -0.26 -1.60
N GLU A 35 -5.15 0.72 -1.38
CA GLU A 35 -6.25 1.06 -2.30
C GLU A 35 -5.71 1.47 -3.67
N ALA A 36 -4.69 2.33 -3.70
CA ALA A 36 -4.03 2.73 -4.94
C ALA A 36 -3.39 1.56 -5.68
N PHE A 37 -2.73 0.64 -4.94
CA PHE A 37 -2.12 -0.55 -5.52
C PHE A 37 -3.13 -1.44 -6.23
N TYR A 38 -4.23 -1.80 -5.57
CA TYR A 38 -5.28 -2.63 -6.18
C TYR A 38 -5.96 -1.92 -7.35
N TYR A 39 -6.24 -0.62 -7.22
CA TYR A 39 -6.78 0.18 -8.31
C TYR A 39 -5.87 0.16 -9.56
N LEU A 40 -4.54 0.26 -9.36
CA LEU A 40 -3.56 0.20 -10.45
C LEU A 40 -3.45 -1.22 -11.04
N LEU A 41 -3.53 -2.27 -10.22
CA LEU A 41 -3.56 -3.66 -10.72
C LEU A 41 -4.74 -3.88 -11.68
N GLU A 42 -5.94 -3.39 -11.31
CA GLU A 42 -7.16 -3.53 -12.11
C GLU A 42 -7.11 -2.68 -13.38
N THR A 43 -6.69 -1.41 -13.27
CA THR A 43 -6.78 -0.44 -14.36
C THR A 43 -5.61 -0.52 -15.35
N ARG A 44 -4.40 -0.86 -14.87
CA ARG A 44 -3.15 -0.86 -15.65
C ARG A 44 -2.66 -2.26 -15.99
N SER A 45 -3.54 -3.26 -15.96
CA SER A 45 -3.18 -4.64 -16.38
C SER A 45 -1.99 -5.22 -15.62
N GLY A 46 -1.80 -4.82 -14.36
CA GLY A 46 -0.70 -5.28 -13.51
C GLY A 46 0.63 -4.52 -13.64
N THR A 47 0.76 -3.53 -14.52
CA THR A 47 1.97 -2.70 -14.60
C THR A 47 1.87 -1.50 -13.67
N ILE A 48 2.80 -1.39 -12.71
CA ILE A 48 2.80 -0.34 -11.68
C ILE A 48 4.18 0.31 -11.61
N THR A 49 4.24 1.63 -11.73
CA THR A 49 5.45 2.42 -11.45
C THR A 49 5.39 3.08 -10.08
N LEU A 50 6.55 3.42 -9.52
CA LEU A 50 6.64 4.14 -8.24
C LEU A 50 5.85 5.47 -8.29
N ILE A 51 6.01 6.24 -9.35
CA ILE A 51 5.34 7.53 -9.54
C ILE A 51 3.82 7.34 -9.59
N GLN A 52 3.33 6.31 -10.30
CA GLN A 52 1.90 6.01 -10.36
C GLN A 52 1.32 5.67 -8.99
N LEU A 53 2.02 4.85 -8.21
CA LEU A 53 1.58 4.48 -6.86
C LEU A 53 1.57 5.70 -5.93
N ALA A 54 2.66 6.48 -5.91
CA ALA A 54 2.77 7.68 -5.08
C ALA A 54 1.72 8.73 -5.43
N ALA A 55 1.53 9.01 -6.73
CA ALA A 55 0.54 9.97 -7.21
C ALA A 55 -0.90 9.54 -6.92
N THR A 56 -1.21 8.24 -7.09
CA THR A 56 -2.56 7.70 -6.86
C THR A 56 -2.88 7.67 -5.36
N ALA A 57 -1.94 7.23 -4.52
CA ALA A 57 -2.11 7.19 -3.07
C ALA A 57 -2.00 8.58 -2.40
N ARG A 58 -1.49 9.58 -3.13
CA ARG A 58 -1.16 10.93 -2.62
C ARG A 58 -0.23 10.86 -1.40
N VAL A 59 0.85 10.11 -1.54
CA VAL A 59 1.89 9.93 -0.51
C VAL A 59 3.26 10.25 -1.10
N ASP A 60 4.24 10.48 -0.23
CA ASP A 60 5.62 10.70 -0.65
C ASP A 60 6.23 9.46 -1.34
N ALA A 61 7.31 9.68 -2.08
CA ALA A 61 7.96 8.63 -2.86
C ALA A 61 8.53 7.51 -1.98
N GLU A 62 9.14 7.84 -0.84
CA GLU A 62 9.79 6.86 0.05
C GLU A 62 8.82 5.79 0.60
N PRO A 63 7.67 6.13 1.21
CA PRO A 63 6.72 5.13 1.67
C PRO A 63 6.08 4.33 0.52
N ALA A 64 5.86 4.96 -0.65
CA ALA A 64 5.38 4.24 -1.83
C ALA A 64 6.40 3.23 -2.33
N LYS A 65 7.69 3.58 -2.33
CA LYS A 65 8.79 2.71 -2.74
C LYS A 65 8.89 1.50 -1.82
N LEU A 66 8.93 1.73 -0.51
CA LEU A 66 9.00 0.65 0.47
C LEU A 66 7.82 -0.32 0.33
N TYR A 67 6.60 0.21 0.14
CA TYR A 67 5.41 -0.60 -0.07
C TYR A 67 5.50 -1.42 -1.36
N LEU A 68 5.88 -0.79 -2.48
CA LEU A 68 5.95 -1.44 -3.78
C LEU A 68 7.03 -2.54 -3.82
N GLU A 69 8.21 -2.28 -3.24
CA GLU A 69 9.28 -3.27 -3.09
C GLU A 69 8.85 -4.44 -2.19
N THR A 70 8.10 -4.15 -1.12
CA THR A 70 7.56 -5.19 -0.23
C THR A 70 6.57 -6.10 -0.97
N GLN A 71 5.65 -5.52 -1.74
CA GLN A 71 4.71 -6.29 -2.57
C GLN A 71 5.44 -7.07 -3.66
N ALA A 72 6.40 -6.45 -4.34
CA ALA A 72 7.20 -7.10 -5.36
C ALA A 72 7.92 -8.32 -4.78
N LYS A 73 8.55 -8.19 -3.59
CA LYS A 73 9.19 -9.31 -2.89
C LYS A 73 8.19 -10.40 -2.50
N ALA A 74 6.99 -10.03 -2.03
CA ALA A 74 5.95 -10.99 -1.65
C ALA A 74 5.45 -11.83 -2.83
N PHE A 75 5.40 -11.23 -4.03
CA PHE A 75 5.00 -11.89 -5.27
C PHE A 75 6.17 -12.36 -6.13
N SER A 76 7.41 -12.32 -5.61
CA SER A 76 8.65 -12.65 -6.34
C SER A 76 8.79 -11.92 -7.69
N ILE A 77 8.29 -10.67 -7.76
CA ILE A 77 8.39 -9.80 -8.93
C ILE A 77 9.72 -9.07 -8.88
N LEU A 78 10.45 -9.11 -9.99
CA LEU A 78 11.67 -8.34 -10.18
C LEU A 78 11.31 -6.97 -10.79
N PRO A 79 11.98 -5.89 -10.35
CA PRO A 79 11.85 -4.60 -11.02
C PRO A 79 12.41 -4.70 -12.44
N GLU A 80 11.62 -4.25 -13.41
CA GLU A 80 12.06 -4.07 -14.80
C GLU A 80 12.36 -2.58 -15.02
N VAL A 81 13.30 -2.29 -15.91
CA VAL A 81 13.64 -0.91 -16.31
C VAL A 81 13.33 -0.77 -17.78
N ASP A 82 12.59 0.27 -18.17
CA ASP A 82 12.31 0.53 -19.57
C ASP A 82 13.48 1.20 -20.29
N GLY A 83 13.33 1.41 -21.61
CA GLY A 83 14.34 2.08 -22.44
C GLY A 83 14.58 3.55 -22.09
N GLU A 84 13.73 4.17 -21.27
CA GLU A 84 13.87 5.54 -20.77
C GLU A 84 14.47 5.59 -19.36
N GLY A 85 14.79 4.44 -18.76
CA GLY A 85 15.37 4.35 -17.41
C GLY A 85 14.33 4.36 -16.28
N THR A 86 13.05 4.22 -16.59
CA THR A 86 11.99 4.17 -15.58
C THR A 86 11.84 2.76 -15.04
N THR A 87 11.91 2.61 -13.72
CA THR A 87 11.62 1.34 -13.04
C THR A 87 10.11 1.09 -12.94
N PHE A 88 9.67 -0.08 -13.39
CA PHE A 88 8.29 -0.54 -13.28
C PHE A 88 8.24 -1.98 -12.79
N TYR A 89 7.12 -2.34 -12.18
CA TYR A 89 6.85 -3.68 -11.67
C TYR A 89 5.67 -4.27 -12.44
N ARG A 90 5.83 -5.50 -12.94
CA ARG A 90 4.78 -6.22 -13.67
C ARG A 90 4.21 -7.32 -12.79
N PHE A 91 3.04 -7.07 -12.23
CA PHE A 91 2.28 -8.06 -11.48
C PHE A 91 1.40 -8.89 -12.41
N PRO A 92 1.20 -10.19 -12.12
CA PRO A 92 0.26 -11.01 -12.88
C PRO A 92 -1.16 -10.46 -12.75
N LYS A 93 -1.93 -10.53 -13.85
CA LYS A 93 -3.33 -10.13 -13.82
C LYS A 93 -4.10 -11.05 -12.88
N VAL A 94 -5.01 -10.48 -12.09
CA VAL A 94 -5.99 -11.26 -11.34
C VAL A 94 -6.93 -11.93 -12.35
N GLN A 95 -6.61 -13.13 -12.78
CA GLN A 95 -7.51 -13.95 -13.59
C GLN A 95 -8.69 -14.36 -12.72
N ARG A 96 -9.81 -13.65 -12.85
CA ARG A 96 -11.10 -14.10 -12.36
C ARG A 96 -11.65 -15.16 -13.32
N SER A 97 -10.93 -16.27 -13.51
CA SER A 97 -11.36 -17.39 -14.36
C SER A 97 -11.53 -18.66 -13.53
N LEU A 98 -12.71 -18.78 -12.95
CA LEU A 98 -13.32 -20.03 -12.48
C LEU A 98 -14.83 -19.87 -12.71
N SER A 99 -15.24 -19.93 -13.99
CA SER A 99 -16.65 -20.05 -14.44
C SER A 99 -16.74 -20.28 -15.96
N ALA A 100 -15.82 -21.05 -16.53
CA ALA A 100 -15.96 -21.62 -17.87
C ALA A 100 -15.27 -22.99 -17.94
N VAL A 101 -15.41 -23.77 -16.87
CA VAL A 101 -15.22 -25.22 -16.88
C VAL A 101 -16.62 -25.76 -16.71
N GLU A 102 -17.30 -26.01 -17.83
CA GLU A 102 -18.72 -26.38 -18.07
C GLU A 102 -19.05 -25.55 -19.34
N ASP A 103 -19.09 -26.04 -20.56
CA ASP A 103 -19.32 -27.36 -21.11
C ASP A 103 -18.63 -27.36 -22.49
N ASP A 104 -17.77 -28.33 -22.78
CA ASP A 104 -17.57 -28.80 -24.15
C ASP A 104 -17.15 -30.26 -24.05
N GLU A 105 -18.22 -31.01 -23.79
CA GLU A 105 -18.42 -32.43 -24.03
C GLU A 105 -17.66 -32.94 -25.25
N TRP A 106 -17.16 -34.16 -25.08
CA TRP A 106 -16.78 -35.06 -26.16
C TRP A 106 -17.93 -35.18 -27.17
N ALA A 107 -17.73 -34.67 -28.39
CA ALA A 107 -18.54 -34.99 -29.57
C ALA A 107 -17.63 -35.37 -30.74
#